data_AF-A0A7K2JGG9-F1
#
_entry.id   AF-A0A7K2JGG9-F1
#
_cell.length_a   1.000
_cell.length_b   1.000
_cell.length_c   1.000
_cell.angle_alpha   90.00
_cell.angle_beta   90.00
_cell.angle_gamma   90.00
#
_symmetry.space_group_name_H-M   'P 1'
#
loop_
_entity.id
_entity.type
_entity.pdbx_description
1 polymer ?
#
loop_
_entity_poly.entity_id
_entity_poly.type
_entity_poly.pdbx_seq_one_letter_code
_entity_poly.pdbx_strand_id
1 'polypeptide(L)'
;MSITDDETGASLGGEYDDWFNRGYLRGLEHARFHQAPELAARIEAVPPELDLRFRGEHLTVHTVDGAAYAVLWEEWFGKDASTWVRHASPAAAHAWVHQVAAQWLHNETGYRPGGYLQNWGRHPWAAERDTIHGRWHVAIGLFPGVAYTSAETDDPEAGWAFLTDTLTAAGFPADSWPAGMRRVRDEDLPALDPEPPSSPLAATEPTPEPEPERMTWRTRLRRILARILASLRQTR
;
A
#
# COMPACT_ATOMS: atom_id res chain seq x y z
N MET A 1 -25.50 -28.93 45.23
CA MET A 1 -26.17 -28.19 44.15
C MET A 1 -25.37 -26.90 43.98
N SER A 2 -24.51 -26.64 42.98
CA SER A 2 -24.52 -26.93 41.53
C SER A 2 -25.90 -26.70 40.94
N ILE A 3 -26.16 -25.71 40.08
CA ILE A 3 -25.66 -25.38 38.72
C ILE A 3 -26.09 -23.89 38.49
N THR A 4 -25.46 -22.95 37.75
CA THR A 4 -24.88 -22.93 36.39
C THR A 4 -23.97 -21.72 36.16
N ASP A 5 -23.05 -21.88 35.20
CA ASP A 5 -22.23 -20.89 34.50
C ASP A 5 -23.00 -19.86 33.65
N ASP A 6 -22.38 -18.69 33.43
CA ASP A 6 -22.38 -17.78 32.27
C ASP A 6 -21.83 -16.41 32.76
N GLU A 7 -20.94 -15.65 32.14
CA GLU A 7 -20.35 -15.63 30.81
C GLU A 7 -19.04 -14.80 30.90
N THR A 8 -17.97 -15.32 30.28
CA THR A 8 -16.92 -14.59 29.55
C THR A 8 -16.88 -13.05 29.65
N GLY A 9 -16.32 -12.53 30.73
CA GLY A 9 -15.73 -11.19 30.76
C GLY A 9 -14.26 -11.22 30.37
N ALA A 10 -13.91 -11.85 29.24
CA ALA A 10 -12.56 -11.76 28.72
C ALA A 10 -12.29 -10.29 28.36
N SER A 11 -11.43 -9.66 29.15
CA SER A 11 -10.89 -8.32 28.94
C SER A 11 -10.28 -8.23 27.54
N LEU A 12 -11.09 -7.85 26.56
CA LEU A 12 -10.60 -7.37 25.28
C LEU A 12 -10.01 -5.96 25.44
N GLY A 13 -10.37 -5.20 26.48
CA GLY A 13 -9.94 -3.81 26.68
C GLY A 13 -8.44 -3.57 26.86
N GLY A 14 -7.65 -4.60 27.20
CA GLY A 14 -6.21 -4.43 27.48
C GLY A 14 -5.32 -4.23 26.24
N GLU A 15 -5.66 -4.84 25.11
CA GLU A 15 -4.86 -4.69 23.87
C GLU A 15 -5.28 -3.46 23.04
N TYR A 16 -6.53 -2.97 23.19
CA TYR A 16 -7.03 -1.80 22.44
C TYR A 16 -6.50 -0.46 22.97
N ASP A 17 -6.19 -0.37 24.26
CA ASP A 17 -5.60 0.85 24.84
C ASP A 17 -4.15 1.10 24.36
N ASP A 18 -3.48 0.09 23.82
CA ASP A 18 -2.09 0.22 23.35
C ASP A 18 -1.98 1.02 22.04
N TRP A 19 -3.04 1.03 21.22
CA TRP A 19 -3.14 1.94 20.06
C TRP A 19 -3.36 3.40 20.46
N PHE A 20 -4.08 3.63 21.56
CA PHE A 20 -4.34 4.98 22.09
C PHE A 20 -3.11 5.58 22.79
N ASN A 21 -2.18 4.74 23.25
CA ASN A 21 -0.90 5.15 23.85
C ASN A 21 0.22 5.45 22.83
N ARG A 22 -0.09 5.48 21.53
CA ARG A 22 0.91 5.76 20.50
C ARG A 22 1.51 7.15 20.67
N GLY A 23 2.84 7.22 20.55
CA GLY A 23 3.62 8.43 20.83
C GLY A 23 3.19 9.68 20.05
N TYR A 24 2.51 9.52 18.92
CA TYR A 24 2.01 10.62 18.09
C TYR A 24 0.73 11.31 18.63
N LEU A 25 0.04 10.74 19.62
CA LEU A 25 -1.11 11.39 20.30
C LEU A 25 -0.69 12.15 21.56
N ARG A 26 0.55 11.96 22.03
CA ARG A 26 1.02 12.51 23.29
C ARG A 26 0.98 14.05 23.28
N GLY A 27 0.27 14.61 24.26
CA GLY A 27 0.17 16.06 24.45
C GLY A 27 -0.83 16.76 23.52
N LEU A 28 -1.61 16.00 22.74
CA LEU A 28 -2.67 16.54 21.87
C LEU A 28 -4.05 16.33 22.53
N GLU A 29 -4.98 17.23 22.25
CA GLU A 29 -6.40 17.04 22.60
C GLU A 29 -7.02 16.05 21.61
N HIS A 30 -7.46 14.89 22.09
CA HIS A 30 -7.98 13.80 21.27
C HIS A 30 -8.98 12.95 22.03
N ALA A 31 -9.86 12.27 21.31
CA ALA A 31 -10.74 11.24 21.87
C ALA A 31 -11.23 10.29 20.76
N ARG A 32 -11.91 9.22 21.17
CA ARG A 32 -12.64 8.33 20.26
C ARG A 32 -13.98 8.96 19.85
N PHE A 33 -14.51 8.55 18.72
CA PHE A 33 -15.78 9.06 18.20
C PHE A 33 -16.96 8.78 19.15
N HIS A 34 -17.03 7.56 19.71
CA HIS A 34 -18.08 7.20 20.67
C HIS A 34 -18.06 8.04 21.96
N GLN A 35 -16.93 8.67 22.30
CA GLN A 35 -16.80 9.54 23.48
C GLN A 35 -17.33 10.95 23.21
N ALA A 36 -17.50 11.35 21.94
CA ALA A 36 -17.98 12.66 21.54
C ALA A 36 -18.88 12.57 20.28
N PRO A 37 -20.05 11.91 20.38
CA PRO A 37 -20.89 11.58 19.22
C PRO A 37 -21.39 12.82 18.46
N GLU A 38 -21.64 13.94 19.14
CA GLU A 38 -22.04 15.18 18.48
C GLU A 38 -20.91 15.78 17.63
N LEU A 39 -19.66 15.70 18.11
CA LEU A 39 -18.49 16.14 17.36
C LEU A 39 -18.24 15.21 16.17
N ALA A 40 -18.31 13.89 16.40
CA ALA A 40 -18.19 12.90 15.35
C ALA A 40 -19.19 13.16 14.20
N ALA A 41 -20.47 13.38 14.54
CA ALA A 41 -21.50 13.70 13.55
C ALA A 41 -21.20 14.99 12.76
N ARG A 42 -20.65 16.02 13.41
CA ARG A 42 -20.24 17.26 12.74
C ARG A 42 -19.04 17.06 11.81
N ILE A 43 -18.04 16.28 12.24
CA ILE A 43 -16.88 15.93 11.43
C ILE A 43 -17.33 15.14 10.18
N GLU A 44 -18.20 14.15 10.36
CA GLU A 44 -18.73 13.33 9.26
C GLU A 44 -19.56 14.13 8.25
N ALA A 45 -20.19 15.21 8.67
CA ALA A 45 -20.98 16.07 7.79
C ALA A 45 -20.13 17.00 6.91
N VAL A 46 -18.83 17.15 7.21
CA VAL A 46 -17.92 18.06 6.50
C VAL A 46 -17.00 17.27 5.58
N PRO A 47 -16.97 17.55 4.26
CA PRO A 47 -16.00 16.93 3.36
C PRO A 47 -14.57 17.16 3.84
N PRO A 48 -13.69 16.15 3.77
CA PRO A 48 -12.31 16.31 4.20
C PRO A 48 -11.54 17.26 3.28
N GLU A 49 -10.69 18.10 3.87
CA GLU A 49 -9.71 18.94 3.15
C GLU A 49 -8.53 18.10 2.63
N LEU A 50 -8.26 16.98 3.31
CA LEU A 50 -7.26 15.98 2.96
C LEU A 50 -7.85 14.60 3.28
N ASP A 51 -7.76 13.66 2.34
CA ASP A 51 -8.09 12.24 2.49
C ASP A 51 -6.83 11.46 2.08
N LEU A 52 -6.13 10.90 3.07
CA LEU A 52 -4.95 10.09 2.87
C LEU A 52 -5.27 8.66 3.29
N ARG A 53 -5.22 7.73 2.32
CA ARG A 53 -5.48 6.31 2.56
C ARG A 53 -4.18 5.54 2.63
N PHE A 54 -4.02 4.73 3.66
CA PHE A 54 -2.82 3.93 3.87
C PHE A 54 -3.21 2.58 4.48
N ARG A 55 -3.01 1.48 3.75
CA ARG A 55 -3.28 0.10 4.22
C ARG A 55 -4.68 -0.16 4.79
N GLY A 56 -5.71 0.47 4.22
CA GLY A 56 -7.08 0.37 4.73
C GLY A 56 -7.35 1.21 5.98
N GLU A 57 -6.34 1.92 6.48
CA GLU A 57 -6.57 3.05 7.37
C GLU A 57 -6.77 4.31 6.53
N HIS A 58 -7.50 5.26 7.10
CA HIS A 58 -7.83 6.50 6.43
C HIS A 58 -7.57 7.65 7.40
N LEU A 59 -6.68 8.56 6.98
CA LEU A 59 -6.30 9.74 7.72
C LEU A 59 -6.90 10.96 7.02
N THR A 60 -7.80 11.67 7.69
CA THR A 60 -8.41 12.88 7.11
C THR A 60 -8.12 14.13 7.91
N VAL A 61 -8.33 15.28 7.27
CA VAL A 61 -8.40 16.57 7.94
C VAL A 61 -9.74 17.25 7.66
N HIS A 62 -10.36 17.79 8.70
CA HIS A 62 -11.61 18.53 8.64
C HIS A 62 -11.50 19.85 9.42
N THR A 63 -12.06 20.92 8.88
CA THR A 63 -12.32 22.15 9.65
C THR A 63 -13.80 22.21 10.04
N VAL A 64 -14.06 22.23 11.34
CA VAL A 64 -15.40 22.28 11.93
C VAL A 64 -15.46 23.44 12.91
N ASP A 65 -16.39 24.37 12.70
CA ASP A 65 -16.61 25.54 13.58
C ASP A 65 -15.34 26.37 13.86
N GLY A 66 -14.44 26.45 12.88
CA GLY A 66 -13.16 27.18 12.98
C GLY A 66 -12.05 26.42 13.72
N ALA A 67 -12.28 25.18 14.15
CA ALA A 67 -11.26 24.28 14.69
C ALA A 67 -10.85 23.22 13.64
N ALA A 68 -9.57 22.86 13.63
CA ALA A 68 -9.04 21.83 12.75
C ALA A 68 -8.94 20.49 13.48
N TYR A 69 -9.40 19.43 12.82
CA TYR A 69 -9.37 18.06 13.33
C TYR A 69 -8.67 17.16 12.33
N ALA A 70 -7.65 16.43 12.78
CA ALA A 70 -7.17 15.25 12.09
C ALA A 70 -7.96 14.03 12.59
N VAL A 71 -8.34 13.13 11.71
CA VAL A 71 -9.08 11.92 12.06
C VAL A 71 -8.33 10.70 11.56
N LEU A 72 -8.20 9.73 12.46
CA LEU A 72 -7.80 8.37 12.15
C LEU A 72 -9.07 7.52 12.07
N TRP A 73 -9.50 7.18 10.87
CA TRP A 73 -10.59 6.27 10.59
C TRP A 73 -10.11 4.84 10.67
N GLU A 74 -10.65 4.11 11.63
CA GLU A 74 -10.30 2.72 11.88
C GLU A 74 -11.30 1.80 11.18
N GLU A 75 -11.17 1.66 9.85
CA GLU A 75 -12.17 0.97 9.00
C GLU A 75 -12.43 -0.47 9.44
N TRP A 76 -11.40 -1.16 9.95
CA TRP A 76 -11.49 -2.54 10.44
C TRP A 76 -12.29 -2.68 11.74
N PHE A 77 -12.31 -1.64 12.56
CA PHE A 77 -12.93 -1.63 13.89
C PHE A 77 -14.24 -0.85 13.93
N GLY A 78 -14.58 -0.18 12.83
CA GLY A 78 -15.78 0.60 12.68
C GLY A 78 -15.60 2.06 13.14
N LYS A 79 -16.55 2.90 12.71
CA LYS A 79 -16.48 4.35 12.90
C LYS A 79 -16.35 4.77 14.36
N ASP A 80 -17.03 4.08 15.27
CA ASP A 80 -17.02 4.40 16.71
C ASP A 80 -15.64 4.26 17.36
N ALA A 81 -14.77 3.43 16.76
CA ALA A 81 -13.37 3.28 17.15
C ALA A 81 -12.47 4.35 16.54
N SER A 82 -12.94 5.18 15.61
CA SER A 82 -12.12 6.24 15.00
C SER A 82 -11.68 7.27 16.04
N THR A 83 -10.49 7.84 15.84
CA THR A 83 -9.91 8.85 16.74
C THR A 83 -9.91 10.21 16.07
N TRP A 84 -10.40 11.24 16.75
CA TRP A 84 -10.17 12.62 16.34
C TRP A 84 -9.05 13.22 17.18
N VAL A 85 -8.29 14.12 16.57
CA VAL A 85 -7.20 14.87 17.20
C VAL A 85 -7.35 16.33 16.79
N ARG A 86 -7.44 17.23 17.77
CA ARG A 86 -7.58 18.66 17.52
C ARG A 86 -6.23 19.31 17.32
N HIS A 87 -6.15 20.20 16.33
CA HIS A 87 -4.97 20.99 16.03
C HIS A 87 -5.27 22.49 16.02
N ALA A 88 -4.21 23.29 16.18
CA ALA A 88 -4.30 24.75 16.18
C ALA A 88 -4.68 25.34 14.81
N SER A 89 -4.42 24.61 13.72
CA SER A 89 -4.72 25.03 12.36
C SER A 89 -4.84 23.84 11.41
N PRO A 90 -5.48 24.00 10.22
CA PRO A 90 -5.52 22.96 9.20
C PRO A 90 -4.13 22.53 8.75
N ALA A 91 -3.20 23.49 8.56
CA ALA A 91 -1.83 23.18 8.19
C ALA A 91 -1.12 22.29 9.23
N ALA A 92 -1.37 22.49 10.52
CA ALA A 92 -0.83 21.63 11.57
C ALA A 92 -1.45 20.23 11.56
N ALA A 93 -2.75 20.12 11.28
CA ALA A 93 -3.43 18.84 11.10
C ALA A 93 -2.90 18.07 9.88
N HIS A 94 -2.67 18.76 8.75
CA HIS A 94 -2.07 18.17 7.53
C HIS A 94 -0.67 17.63 7.82
N ALA A 95 0.16 18.45 8.48
CA ALA A 95 1.51 18.06 8.85
C ALA A 95 1.51 16.84 9.78
N TRP A 96 0.57 16.79 10.75
CA TRP A 96 0.42 15.65 11.64
C TRP A 96 -0.01 14.38 10.90
N VAL A 97 -1.01 14.46 10.01
CA VAL A 97 -1.47 13.32 9.18
C VAL A 97 -0.32 12.76 8.34
N HIS A 98 0.44 13.62 7.68
CA HIS A 98 1.62 13.22 6.91
C HIS A 98 2.71 12.60 7.78
N GLN A 99 2.93 13.14 8.99
CA GLN A 99 3.89 12.59 9.93
C GLN A 99 3.48 11.19 10.40
N VAL A 100 2.20 10.98 10.70
CA VAL A 100 1.66 9.67 11.10
C VAL A 100 1.78 8.67 9.96
N ALA A 101 1.37 9.04 8.74
CA ALA A 101 1.48 8.17 7.56
C ALA A 101 2.94 7.78 7.26
N ALA A 102 3.86 8.75 7.31
CA ALA A 102 5.28 8.48 7.16
C ALA A 102 5.82 7.56 8.27
N GLN A 103 5.34 7.72 9.51
CA GLN A 103 5.80 6.90 10.63
C GLN A 103 5.37 5.44 10.43
N TRP A 104 4.12 5.23 10.03
CA TRP A 104 3.63 3.90 9.68
C TRP A 104 4.44 3.31 8.53
N LEU A 105 4.61 4.05 7.44
CA LEU A 105 5.39 3.58 6.30
C LEU A 105 6.82 3.17 6.69
N HIS A 106 7.52 3.98 7.50
CA HIS A 106 8.85 3.62 8.00
C HIS A 106 8.84 2.38 8.90
N ASN A 107 7.84 2.22 9.77
CA ASN A 107 7.73 1.05 10.65
C ASN A 107 7.46 -0.25 9.87
N GLU A 108 6.77 -0.15 8.73
CA GLU A 108 6.42 -1.28 7.89
C GLU A 108 7.52 -1.67 6.89
N THR A 109 8.51 -0.79 6.67
CA THR A 109 9.69 -1.14 5.88
C THR A 109 10.56 -2.18 6.62
N GLY A 110 10.73 -3.34 5.98
CA GLY A 110 11.50 -4.46 6.54
C GLY A 110 10.66 -5.54 7.21
N TYR A 111 9.34 -5.36 7.31
CA TYR A 111 8.42 -6.46 7.57
C TYR A 111 8.35 -7.39 6.33
N ARG A 112 8.14 -8.69 6.53
CA ARG A 112 8.30 -9.69 5.46
C ARG A 112 7.43 -9.34 4.24
N PRO A 113 7.99 -9.28 3.02
CA PRO A 113 7.19 -9.10 1.82
C PRO A 113 6.23 -10.30 1.68
N GLY A 114 4.94 -10.04 1.79
CA GLY A 114 3.89 -11.03 1.65
C GLY A 114 2.60 -10.34 1.24
N GLY A 115 1.94 -10.87 0.19
CA GLY A 115 0.66 -10.36 -0.28
C GLY A 115 0.77 -9.23 -1.32
N TYR A 116 -0.12 -8.25 -1.17
CA TYR A 116 -0.39 -7.18 -2.14
C TYR A 116 0.37 -5.87 -1.84
N LEU A 117 1.13 -5.85 -0.75
CA LEU A 117 1.93 -4.70 -0.33
C LEU A 117 3.40 -4.97 -0.62
N GLN A 118 4.03 -4.05 -1.32
CA GLN A 118 5.45 -4.10 -1.67
C GLN A 118 6.15 -2.90 -1.07
N ASN A 119 7.03 -3.15 -0.09
CA ASN A 119 7.71 -2.07 0.65
C ASN A 119 9.21 -2.09 0.36
N TRP A 120 9.79 -0.90 0.23
CA TRP A 120 11.20 -0.71 -0.01
C TRP A 120 11.74 0.46 0.81
N GLY A 121 13.07 0.49 0.95
CA GLY A 121 13.76 1.53 1.70
C GLY A 121 14.01 1.15 3.15
N ARG A 122 14.77 2.03 3.79
CA ARG A 122 15.10 2.16 5.22
C ARG A 122 15.51 3.62 5.41
N HIS A 123 15.64 4.08 6.65
CA HIS A 123 16.09 5.44 6.94
C HIS A 123 17.25 5.87 6.02
N PRO A 124 17.12 7.02 5.33
CA PRO A 124 16.15 8.10 5.56
C PRO A 124 14.90 8.07 4.66
N TRP A 125 14.60 7.02 3.88
CA TRP A 125 13.40 6.98 3.04
C TRP A 125 12.68 5.64 3.09
N ALA A 126 11.39 5.65 2.81
CA ALA A 126 10.57 4.47 2.69
C ALA A 126 9.58 4.66 1.55
N ALA A 127 9.33 3.58 0.80
CA ALA A 127 8.31 3.56 -0.24
C ALA A 127 7.47 2.30 -0.13
N GLU A 128 6.21 2.40 -0.50
CA GLU A 128 5.28 1.29 -0.54
C GLU A 128 4.39 1.39 -1.77
N ARG A 129 4.09 0.23 -2.35
CA ARG A 129 3.06 0.05 -3.36
C ARG A 129 2.01 -0.92 -2.84
N ASP A 130 0.76 -0.50 -2.87
CA ASP A 130 -0.42 -1.34 -2.71
C ASP A 130 -0.95 -1.73 -4.10
N THR A 131 -0.79 -3.00 -4.46
CA THR A 131 -1.18 -3.51 -5.78
C THR A 131 -2.67 -3.80 -5.93
N ILE A 132 -3.45 -3.84 -4.84
CA ILE A 132 -4.92 -4.00 -4.94
C ILE A 132 -5.57 -2.66 -5.25
N HIS A 133 -5.13 -1.60 -4.58
CA HIS A 133 -5.81 -0.30 -4.61
C HIS A 133 -5.10 0.74 -5.47
N GLY A 134 -4.01 0.35 -6.15
CA GLY A 134 -3.22 1.26 -6.98
C GLY A 134 -2.58 2.40 -6.18
N ARG A 135 -2.23 2.19 -4.90
CA ARG A 135 -1.68 3.26 -4.06
C ARG A 135 -0.18 3.18 -3.98
N TRP A 136 0.46 4.34 -4.06
CA TRP A 136 1.90 4.51 -4.03
C TRP A 136 2.23 5.53 -2.96
N HIS A 137 3.14 5.18 -2.06
CA HIS A 137 3.49 5.98 -0.90
C HIS A 137 4.99 6.20 -0.83
N VAL A 138 5.42 7.41 -0.48
CA VAL A 138 6.83 7.74 -0.24
C VAL A 138 6.96 8.62 1.00
N ALA A 139 7.87 8.24 1.90
CA ALA A 139 8.31 9.05 3.02
C ALA A 139 9.82 9.31 2.89
N ILE A 140 10.23 10.57 3.08
CA ILE A 140 11.63 11.02 2.97
C ILE A 140 11.98 11.90 4.18
N GLY A 141 13.08 11.58 4.87
CA GLY A 141 13.61 12.33 5.99
C GLY A 141 13.61 11.56 7.31
N LEU A 142 13.87 12.30 8.39
CA LEU A 142 13.83 11.78 9.77
C LEU A 142 12.77 12.54 10.56
N PHE A 143 12.31 11.94 11.66
CA PHE A 143 11.40 12.61 12.59
C PHE A 143 12.20 13.52 13.55
N PRO A 144 11.75 14.77 13.80
CA PRO A 144 10.70 15.51 13.10
C PRO A 144 11.19 16.08 11.74
N GLY A 145 10.28 16.28 10.78
CA GLY A 145 10.59 16.87 9.47
C GLY A 145 10.54 15.94 8.26
N VAL A 146 9.92 14.76 8.40
CA VAL A 146 9.67 13.85 7.28
C VAL A 146 8.67 14.45 6.29
N ALA A 147 8.97 14.33 5.01
CA ALA A 147 8.04 14.61 3.92
C ALA A 147 7.32 13.32 3.54
N TYR A 148 5.99 13.36 3.46
CA TYR A 148 5.15 12.28 2.96
C TYR A 148 4.45 12.74 1.68
N THR A 149 4.41 11.86 0.68
CA THR A 149 3.60 12.05 -0.52
C THR A 149 3.05 10.72 -1.01
N SER A 150 1.92 10.76 -1.69
CA SER A 150 1.27 9.59 -2.24
C SER A 150 0.61 9.88 -3.57
N ALA A 151 0.44 8.83 -4.38
CA ALA A 151 -0.32 8.84 -5.62
C ALA A 151 -1.27 7.62 -5.66
N GLU A 152 -2.46 7.81 -6.24
CA GLU A 152 -3.38 6.71 -6.53
C GLU A 152 -3.48 6.54 -8.05
N THR A 153 -2.98 5.42 -8.56
CA THR A 153 -3.04 5.01 -9.96
C THR A 153 -2.84 3.50 -10.11
N ASP A 154 -3.74 2.88 -10.88
CA ASP A 154 -3.61 1.48 -11.29
C ASP A 154 -2.63 1.30 -12.46
N ASP A 155 -2.22 2.38 -13.11
CA ASP A 155 -1.22 2.36 -14.19
C ASP A 155 0.19 2.20 -13.58
N PRO A 156 0.88 1.07 -13.83
CA PRO A 156 2.23 0.87 -13.33
C PRO A 156 3.22 1.92 -13.84
N GLU A 157 3.06 2.43 -15.07
CA GLU A 157 3.97 3.42 -15.64
C GLU A 157 3.90 4.73 -14.85
N ALA A 158 2.69 5.25 -14.63
CA ALA A 158 2.46 6.44 -13.81
C ALA A 158 2.95 6.26 -12.35
N GLY A 159 2.71 5.09 -11.76
CA GLY A 159 3.16 4.78 -10.39
C GLY A 159 4.68 4.75 -10.24
N TRP A 160 5.38 4.10 -11.17
CA TRP A 160 6.84 4.10 -11.21
C TRP A 160 7.43 5.47 -11.53
N ALA A 161 6.79 6.26 -12.39
CA ALA A 161 7.19 7.65 -12.64
C ALA A 161 7.10 8.49 -11.36
N PHE A 162 5.98 8.40 -10.63
CA PHE A 162 5.81 9.05 -9.33
C PHE A 162 6.93 8.68 -8.33
N LEU A 163 7.23 7.38 -8.17
CA LEU A 163 8.33 6.94 -7.31
C LEU A 163 9.69 7.45 -7.78
N THR A 164 9.95 7.40 -9.09
CA THR A 164 11.22 7.83 -9.69
C THR A 164 11.46 9.30 -9.45
N ASP A 165 10.48 10.15 -9.76
CA ASP A 165 10.60 11.60 -9.64
C ASP A 165 10.76 12.00 -8.17
N THR A 166 9.93 11.45 -7.29
CA THR A 166 9.93 11.77 -5.86
C THR A 166 11.26 11.38 -5.20
N LEU A 167 11.74 10.16 -5.43
CA LEU A 167 12.99 9.68 -4.83
C LEU A 167 14.22 10.36 -5.44
N THR A 168 14.22 10.61 -6.76
CA THR A 168 15.32 11.32 -7.43
C THR A 168 15.44 12.75 -6.95
N ALA A 169 14.32 13.47 -6.78
CA ALA A 169 14.30 14.82 -6.22
C ALA A 169 14.89 14.88 -4.79
N ALA A 170 14.78 13.78 -4.05
CA ALA A 170 15.36 13.64 -2.71
C ALA A 170 16.81 13.10 -2.70
N GLY A 171 17.41 12.87 -3.86
CA GLY A 171 18.79 12.36 -3.98
C GLY A 171 18.92 10.84 -3.94
N PHE A 172 17.84 10.09 -4.20
CA PHE A 172 17.81 8.62 -4.30
C PHE A 172 17.47 8.16 -5.73
N PRO A 173 18.41 8.32 -6.68
CA PRO A 173 18.21 7.90 -8.07
C PRO A 173 18.02 6.38 -8.20
N ALA A 174 17.43 5.93 -9.32
CA ALA A 174 16.99 4.54 -9.51
C ALA A 174 18.11 3.48 -9.40
N ASP A 175 19.34 3.84 -9.72
CA ASP A 175 20.54 3.02 -9.54
C ASP A 175 20.87 2.76 -8.06
N SER A 176 20.45 3.66 -7.16
CA SER A 176 20.62 3.52 -5.69
C SER A 176 19.58 2.61 -5.02
N TRP A 177 18.52 2.21 -5.73
CA TRP A 177 17.40 1.48 -5.12
C TRP A 177 17.77 0.07 -4.64
N PRO A 178 17.00 -0.55 -3.73
CA PRO A 178 17.17 -1.95 -3.40
C PRO A 178 16.96 -2.84 -4.65
N ALA A 179 17.75 -3.92 -4.78
CA ALA A 179 17.65 -4.83 -5.92
C ALA A 179 16.24 -5.41 -6.12
N GLY A 180 15.52 -5.67 -5.02
CA GLY A 180 14.13 -6.12 -5.07
C GLY A 180 13.19 -5.10 -5.70
N MET A 181 13.40 -3.80 -5.45
CA MET A 181 12.60 -2.72 -6.05
C MET A 181 12.84 -2.62 -7.55
N ARG A 182 14.11 -2.62 -7.98
CA ARG A 182 14.46 -2.61 -9.40
C ARG A 182 13.89 -3.81 -10.15
N ARG A 183 13.99 -5.01 -9.56
CA ARG A 183 13.43 -6.22 -10.17
C ARG A 183 11.92 -6.10 -10.39
N VAL A 184 11.17 -5.62 -9.40
CA VAL A 184 9.71 -5.45 -9.55
C VAL A 184 9.40 -4.40 -10.63
N ARG A 185 10.16 -3.30 -10.67
CA ARG A 185 10.02 -2.30 -11.74
C ARG A 185 10.23 -2.92 -13.13
N ASP A 186 11.27 -3.73 -13.30
CA ASP A 186 11.58 -4.36 -14.59
C ASP A 186 10.53 -5.42 -14.97
N GLU A 187 9.86 -6.03 -13.98
CA GLU A 187 8.71 -6.94 -14.18
C GLU A 187 7.44 -6.18 -14.62
N ASP A 188 7.17 -5.01 -14.04
CA ASP A 188 6.01 -4.17 -14.40
C ASP A 188 6.19 -3.43 -15.74
N LEU A 189 7.42 -2.96 -15.99
CA LEU A 189 7.79 -2.15 -17.15
C LEU A 189 8.88 -2.87 -17.96
N PRO A 190 8.58 -4.05 -18.56
CA PRO A 190 9.56 -4.75 -19.36
C PRO A 190 9.98 -3.83 -20.50
N ALA A 191 11.30 -3.75 -20.74
CA ALA A 191 11.79 -3.10 -21.94
C ALA A 191 11.05 -3.69 -23.14
N LEU A 192 10.57 -2.82 -24.03
CA LEU A 192 10.09 -3.28 -25.34
C LEU A 192 11.21 -4.11 -25.93
N ASP A 193 10.93 -5.40 -26.21
CA ASP A 193 11.90 -6.28 -26.86
C ASP A 193 12.47 -5.49 -28.05
N PRO A 194 13.81 -5.41 -28.19
CA PRO A 194 14.38 -4.76 -29.35
C PRO A 194 13.75 -5.42 -30.58
N GLU A 195 13.07 -4.61 -31.38
CA GLU A 195 12.40 -5.05 -32.60
C GLU A 195 13.39 -5.98 -33.32
N PRO A 196 13.03 -7.24 -33.62
CA PRO A 196 13.95 -8.16 -34.26
C PRO A 196 14.48 -7.43 -35.49
N PRO A 197 15.81 -7.37 -35.69
CA PRO A 197 16.40 -6.53 -36.72
C PRO A 197 15.66 -6.82 -38.01
N SER A 198 15.07 -5.79 -38.63
CA SER A 198 14.36 -5.94 -39.89
C SER A 198 15.35 -6.56 -40.88
N SER A 199 15.22 -7.87 -41.10
CA SER A 199 16.06 -8.58 -42.04
C SER A 199 15.99 -7.84 -43.37
N PRO A 200 17.12 -7.41 -43.95
CA PRO A 200 17.08 -6.80 -45.26
C PRO A 200 16.50 -7.82 -46.24
N LEU A 201 15.43 -7.42 -46.94
CA LEU A 201 14.81 -8.15 -48.04
C LEU A 201 15.90 -8.60 -49.02
N ALA A 202 16.30 -9.87 -48.93
CA ALA A 202 17.06 -10.56 -49.95
C ALA A 202 16.17 -11.65 -50.55
N ALA A 203 16.07 -11.59 -51.87
CA ALA A 203 15.16 -12.37 -52.69
C ALA A 203 15.44 -13.89 -52.66
N THR A 204 14.34 -14.64 -52.60
CA THR A 204 14.05 -15.94 -53.23
C THR A 204 14.95 -17.17 -52.92
N GLU A 205 14.41 -18.03 -52.05
CA GLU A 205 14.44 -19.52 -51.93
C GLU A 205 15.08 -20.39 -53.05
N PRO A 206 15.66 -21.59 -52.74
CA PRO A 206 14.80 -22.73 -52.36
C PRO A 206 15.34 -23.83 -51.41
N THR A 207 14.35 -24.57 -50.88
CA THR A 207 14.33 -26.01 -50.50
C THR A 207 14.52 -26.35 -49.00
N PRO A 208 13.64 -27.21 -48.42
CA PRO A 208 13.47 -27.32 -46.97
C PRO A 208 14.32 -28.46 -46.37
N GLU A 209 15.01 -28.14 -45.29
CA GLU A 209 15.60 -29.12 -44.35
C GLU A 209 14.70 -29.18 -43.11
N PRO A 210 14.41 -30.36 -42.54
CA PRO A 210 13.42 -30.49 -41.47
C PRO A 210 14.03 -29.98 -40.15
N GLU A 211 13.71 -28.74 -39.78
CA GLU A 211 14.00 -28.24 -38.44
C GLU A 211 13.15 -28.97 -37.38
N PRO A 212 13.71 -29.19 -36.17
CA PRO A 212 13.07 -29.95 -35.12
C PRO A 212 11.82 -29.23 -34.62
N GLU A 213 10.73 -29.97 -34.45
CA GLU A 213 9.43 -29.49 -33.98
C GLU A 213 9.58 -28.47 -32.84
N ARG A 214 9.46 -27.18 -33.17
CA ARG A 214 9.26 -26.11 -32.18
C ARG A 214 7.92 -26.36 -31.52
N MET A 215 8.00 -27.04 -30.37
CA MET A 215 6.86 -27.41 -29.56
C MET A 215 6.16 -26.12 -29.07
N THR A 216 5.13 -25.71 -29.80
CA THR A 216 4.36 -24.52 -29.46
C THR A 216 3.77 -24.64 -28.05
N TRP A 217 3.56 -23.51 -27.40
CA TRP A 217 2.94 -23.44 -26.08
C TRP A 217 1.61 -24.22 -26.01
N ARG A 218 0.88 -24.31 -27.13
CA ARG A 218 -0.34 -25.11 -27.29
C ARG A 218 -0.07 -26.62 -27.15
N THR A 219 1.04 -27.12 -27.68
CA THR A 219 1.45 -28.53 -27.54
C THR A 219 1.92 -28.85 -26.12
N ARG A 220 2.58 -27.89 -25.44
CA ARG A 220 2.92 -28.02 -24.02
C ARG A 220 1.67 -28.04 -23.12
N LEU A 221 0.73 -27.12 -23.36
CA LEU A 221 -0.54 -27.07 -22.63
C LEU A 221 -1.38 -28.33 -22.83
N ARG A 222 -1.44 -28.88 -24.05
CA ARG A 222 -2.13 -30.15 -24.31
C ARG A 222 -1.51 -31.34 -23.58
N ARG A 223 -0.17 -31.41 -23.44
CA ARG A 223 0.48 -32.48 -22.64
C ARG A 223 0.21 -32.33 -21.14
N ILE A 224 0.20 -31.10 -20.63
CA ILE A 224 -0.10 -30.84 -19.21
C ILE A 224 -1.55 -31.21 -18.91
N LEU A 225 -2.49 -30.78 -19.75
CA LEU A 225 -3.91 -31.13 -19.62
C LEU A 225 -4.15 -32.65 -19.72
N ALA A 226 -3.47 -33.33 -20.65
CA ALA A 226 -3.58 -34.78 -20.78
C ALA A 226 -3.06 -35.54 -19.54
N ARG A 227 -1.99 -35.04 -18.89
CA ARG A 227 -1.48 -35.62 -17.63
C ARG A 227 -2.43 -35.41 -16.46
N ILE A 228 -3.03 -34.23 -16.33
CA ILE A 228 -4.00 -33.92 -15.27
C ILE A 228 -5.27 -34.76 -15.45
N LEU A 229 -5.75 -34.91 -16.68
CA LEU A 229 -6.93 -35.74 -16.96
C LEU A 229 -6.66 -37.24 -16.76
N ALA A 230 -5.43 -37.70 -16.99
CA ALA A 230 -5.02 -39.08 -16.71
C ALA A 230 -4.91 -39.36 -15.20
N SER A 231 -4.40 -38.42 -14.40
CA SER A 231 -4.31 -38.59 -12.94
C SER A 231 -5.69 -38.58 -12.27
N LEU A 232 -6.64 -37.79 -12.78
CA LEU A 232 -8.01 -37.76 -12.26
C LEU A 232 -8.82 -39.03 -12.56
N ARG A 233 -8.42 -39.81 -13.58
CA ARG A 233 -9.03 -41.11 -13.89
C ARG A 233 -8.46 -42.27 -13.05
N GLN A 234 -7.34 -42.08 -12.35
CA GLN A 234 -6.75 -43.11 -11.47
C GLN A 234 -7.21 -43.01 -10.00
N THR A 235 -7.92 -41.93 -9.64
CA THR A 235 -8.51 -41.73 -8.30
C THR A 235 -10.02 -42.06 -8.25
N ARG A 236 -10.50 -42.97 -9.09
CA ARG A 236 -11.84 -43.57 -9.00
C ARG A 236 -11.77 -45.08 -9.07
#